data_AF-A0A8J3VSH5-F1
#
_entry.id   AF-A0A8J3VSH5-F1
#
_cell.length_a   1.000
_cell.length_b   1.000
_cell.length_c   1.000
_cell.angle_alpha   90.00
_cell.angle_beta   90.00
_cell.angle_gamma   90.00
#
_symmetry.space_group_name_H-M   'P 1'
#
loop_
_entity.id
_entity.type
_entity.pdbx_description
1 polymer ?
#
loop_
_entity_poly.entity_id
_entity_poly.type
_entity_poly.pdbx_seq_one_letter_code
_entity_poly.pdbx_strand_id
1 'polypeptide(L)'
;MTSRWGVLVLAALLERSYRFSELRRHVSGVSEKMLAQTLQTLERDGFVHRDAKPVIPPRVDYSLTPMGHDVAGQVWALTRWVEGRLDDVFEARAAYDDRGTGTRED
;
A
#
# COMPACT_ATOMS: atom_id res chain seq x y z
N MET A 1 9.16 -4.88 -1.69
CA MET A 1 8.44 -4.06 -2.69
C MET A 1 6.97 -4.45 -2.84
N THR A 2 6.63 -5.66 -3.31
CA THR A 2 5.25 -6.09 -3.66
C THR A 2 4.42 -6.65 -2.50
N SER A 3 4.72 -6.30 -1.26
CA SER A 3 3.85 -6.66 -0.14
C SER A 3 2.59 -5.79 -0.16
N ARG A 4 1.44 -6.32 0.27
CA ARG A 4 0.19 -5.55 0.45
C ARG A 4 0.44 -4.20 1.13
N TRP A 5 1.28 -4.21 2.16
CA TRP A 5 1.60 -3.01 2.93
C TRP A 5 2.49 -2.03 2.17
N GLY A 6 3.42 -2.51 1.34
CA GLY A 6 4.26 -1.64 0.50
C GLY A 6 3.41 -0.81 -0.45
N VAL A 7 2.42 -1.44 -1.10
CA VAL A 7 1.47 -0.77 -1.99
C VAL A 7 0.67 0.30 -1.25
N LEU A 8 0.12 -0.03 -0.07
CA LEU A 8 -0.67 0.92 0.72
C LEU A 8 0.17 2.09 1.25
N VAL A 9 1.43 1.85 1.63
CA VAL A 9 2.33 2.92 2.08
C VAL A 9 2.72 3.84 0.92
N LEU A 10 3.04 3.29 -0.25
CA LEU A 10 3.36 4.09 -1.44
C LEU A 10 2.15 4.94 -1.88
N ALA A 11 0.96 4.36 -1.86
CA ALA A 11 -0.28 5.08 -2.16
C ALA A 11 -0.53 6.23 -1.17
N ALA A 12 -0.37 5.99 0.13
CA ALA A 12 -0.51 7.04 1.13
C ALA A 12 0.51 8.16 0.91
N LEU A 13 1.80 7.81 0.73
CA LEU A 13 2.87 8.80 0.55
C LEU A 13 2.80 9.60 -0.77
N LEU A 14 1.99 9.14 -1.74
CA LEU A 14 1.70 9.88 -2.96
C LEU A 14 0.85 11.13 -2.70
N GLU A 15 -0.02 11.10 -1.69
CA GLU A 15 -0.88 12.24 -1.33
C GLU A 15 -0.08 13.38 -0.68
N ARG A 16 0.80 13.01 0.27
CA ARG A 16 1.66 13.93 1.03
C ARG A 16 2.70 13.16 1.84
N SER A 17 3.61 13.88 2.48
CA SER A 17 4.47 13.32 3.52
C SER A 17 3.69 13.03 4.80
N TYR A 18 4.05 11.95 5.50
CA TYR A 18 3.37 11.49 6.72
C TYR A 18 4.38 11.12 7.82
N ARG A 19 3.99 11.31 9.08
CA ARG A 19 4.68 10.70 10.23
C ARG A 19 4.34 9.22 10.34
N PHE A 20 5.17 8.47 11.06
CA PHE A 20 4.93 7.04 11.32
C PHE A 20 3.53 6.76 11.91
N SER A 21 3.12 7.52 12.93
CA SER A 21 1.81 7.34 13.58
C SER A 21 0.64 7.73 12.69
N GLU A 22 0.84 8.65 11.75
CA GLU A 22 -0.18 8.99 10.75
C GLU A 22 -0.29 7.88 9.70
N LEU A 23 0.84 7.38 9.19
CA LEU A 23 0.87 6.23 8.27
C LEU A 23 0.19 5.01 8.88
N ARG A 24 0.46 4.70 10.15
CA ARG A 24 -0.18 3.57 10.84
C ARG A 24 -1.70 3.71 10.92
N ARG A 25 -2.20 4.93 11.11
CA ARG A 25 -3.65 5.19 11.15
C ARG A 25 -4.26 5.13 9.75
N HIS A 26 -3.56 5.67 8.75
CA HIS A 26 -4.02 5.69 7.37
C HIS A 26 -4.02 4.28 6.76
N VAL A 27 -2.95 3.52 6.97
CA VAL A 27 -2.81 2.12 6.55
C VAL A 27 -3.43 1.19 7.59
N SER A 28 -4.76 1.22 7.68
CA SER A 28 -5.51 0.45 8.67
C SER A 28 -5.23 -1.06 8.58
N GLY A 29 -5.03 -1.70 9.74
CA GLY A 29 -4.78 -3.15 9.86
C GLY A 29 -3.30 -3.55 9.80
N VAL A 30 -2.37 -2.64 9.53
CA VAL A 30 -0.93 -2.94 9.63
C VAL A 30 -0.48 -2.93 11.09
N SER A 31 0.29 -3.94 11.49
CA SER A 31 0.98 -3.88 12.78
C SER A 31 2.14 -2.89 12.71
N GLU A 32 2.50 -2.29 13.86
CA GLU A 32 3.63 -1.37 13.95
C GLU A 32 4.94 -1.98 13.44
N LYS A 33 5.21 -3.23 13.82
CA LYS A 33 6.39 -3.99 13.35
C LYS A 33 6.40 -4.13 11.83
N MET A 34 5.27 -4.47 11.23
CA MET A 34 5.16 -4.63 9.77
C MET A 34 5.28 -3.31 9.03
N LEU A 35 4.72 -2.23 9.57
CA LEU A 35 4.87 -0.89 8.99
C LEU A 35 6.33 -0.44 9.03
N ALA A 36 7.00 -0.61 10.18
CA ALA A 36 8.42 -0.27 10.32
C ALA A 36 9.29 -1.06 9.34
N GLN A 37 9.07 -2.37 9.23
CA GLN A 37 9.80 -3.22 8.29
C GLN A 37 9.52 -2.85 6.83
N THR A 38 8.28 -2.48 6.51
CA THR A 38 7.89 -2.01 5.18
C THR A 38 8.60 -0.70 4.85
N LEU A 39 8.54 0.30 5.73
CA LEU A 39 9.23 1.58 5.53
C LEU A 39 10.74 1.41 5.40
N GLN A 40 11.36 0.57 6.23
CA GLN A 40 12.79 0.27 6.13
C GLN A 40 13.15 -0.38 4.79
N THR A 41 12.29 -1.25 4.27
CA THR A 41 12.48 -1.87 2.94
C THR A 41 12.34 -0.83 1.84
N LEU A 42 11.28 -0.02 1.86
CA LEU A 42 11.04 1.03 0.87
C LEU A 42 12.13 2.12 0.89
N GLU A 43 12.67 2.44 2.06
CA GLU A 43 13.80 3.35 2.24
C GLU A 43 15.08 2.76 1.65
N ARG A 44 15.39 1.49 1.97
CA ARG A 44 16.54 0.77 1.40
C ARG A 44 16.47 0.65 -0.12
N ASP A 45 15.27 0.42 -0.64
CA ASP A 45 15.03 0.27 -2.07
C ASP A 45 14.99 1.64 -2.80
N GLY A 46 15.13 2.75 -2.08
CA GLY A 46 15.24 4.10 -2.63
C GLY A 46 13.92 4.76 -3.02
N PHE A 47 12.78 4.21 -2.59
CA PHE A 47 11.45 4.77 -2.89
C PHE A 47 10.96 5.75 -1.84
N VAL A 48 11.39 5.57 -0.58
CA VAL A 48 10.95 6.41 0.53
C VAL A 48 12.15 7.14 1.11
N HIS A 49 11.99 8.44 1.31
CA HIS A 49 12.91 9.26 2.07
C HIS A 49 12.43 9.37 3.52
N ARG A 50 13.34 9.14 4.47
CA ARG A 50 13.10 9.31 5.90
C ARG A 50 13.83 10.55 6.39
N ASP A 51 13.07 11.55 6.82
CA ASP A 51 13.59 12.80 7.37
C ASP A 51 13.40 12.84 8.90
N ALA A 52 14.49 12.71 9.64
CA ALA A 52 14.50 12.81 11.10
C ALA A 52 14.84 14.24 11.52
N LYS A 53 13.83 14.98 11.97
CA LYS A 53 13.98 16.39 12.39
C LYS A 53 14.41 16.47 13.86
N PRO A 54 15.53 17.14 14.17
CA PRO A 54 16.02 17.34 15.54
C PRO A 54 15.24 18.46 16.24
N VAL A 55 13.91 18.33 16.31
CA VAL A 55 13.01 19.24 17.03
C VAL A 55 12.51 18.57 18.31
N ILE A 56 11.99 19.35 19.26
CA ILE A 56 11.34 18.81 20.46
C ILE A 56 9.82 18.98 20.31
N PRO A 57 9.01 17.91 20.37
CA PRO A 57 9.41 16.50 20.43
C PRO A 57 9.98 15.99 19.09
N PRO A 58 10.87 14.98 19.11
CA PRO A 58 11.50 14.44 17.90
C PRO A 58 10.46 13.96 16.89
N ARG A 59 10.64 14.36 15.63
CA ARG A 59 9.68 14.09 14.56
C ARG A 59 10.40 13.40 13.41
N VAL A 60 9.81 12.31 12.94
CA VAL A 60 10.25 11.62 11.72
C VAL A 60 9.12 11.72 10.70
N ASP A 61 9.43 12.32 9.55
CA ASP A 61 8.55 12.39 8.40
C ASP A 61 9.05 11.42 7.31
N TYR A 62 8.11 10.83 6.58
CA TYR A 62 8.36 9.98 5.44
C TYR A 62 7.75 10.64 4.20
N SER A 63 8.49 10.63 3.10
CA SER A 63 8.05 11.14 1.79
C SER A 63 8.52 10.20 0.68
N LEU A 64 7.91 10.29 -0.50
CA LEU A 64 8.45 9.61 -1.67
C LEU A 64 9.73 10.32 -2.15
N THR A 65 10.67 9.53 -2.66
CA THR A 65 11.75 10.03 -3.52
C THR A 65 11.21 10.25 -4.94
N PRO A 66 11.99 10.84 -5.87
CA PRO A 66 11.60 10.89 -7.28
C PRO A 66 11.25 9.51 -7.86
N MET A 67 12.09 8.50 -7.59
CA MET A 67 11.83 7.11 -7.98
C MET A 67 10.58 6.52 -7.30
N GLY A 68 10.33 6.91 -6.05
CA GLY A 68 9.12 6.55 -5.32
C GLY A 68 7.85 7.14 -5.95
N HIS A 69 7.91 8.36 -6.46
CA HIS A 69 6.79 8.99 -7.18
C HIS A 69 6.49 8.25 -8.50
N ASP A 70 7.53 7.87 -9.25
CA ASP A 70 7.36 7.13 -10.50
C ASP A 70 6.65 5.79 -10.25
N VAL A 71 7.11 5.00 -9.27
CA VAL A 71 6.52 3.69 -8.98
C VAL A 71 5.12 3.81 -8.38
N ALA A 72 4.88 4.80 -7.51
CA ALA A 72 3.57 5.06 -6.94
C ALA A 72 2.56 5.47 -8.03
N GLY A 73 2.99 6.22 -9.04
CA GLY A 73 2.18 6.54 -10.22
C GLY A 73 1.77 5.31 -11.02
N GLN A 74 2.67 4.33 -11.21
CA GLN A 74 2.34 3.07 -11.88
C GLN A 74 1.36 2.22 -11.07
N VAL A 75 1.55 2.14 -9.75
CA VAL A 75 0.62 1.48 -8.83
C VAL A 75 -0.76 2.13 -8.92
N TRP A 76 -0.82 3.46 -8.93
CA TRP A 76 -2.07 4.20 -9.04
C TRP A 76 -2.78 3.94 -10.37
N ALA A 77 -2.04 3.92 -11.48
CA ALA A 77 -2.59 3.60 -12.79
C ALA A 77 -3.20 2.19 -12.83
N LEU A 78 -2.52 1.21 -12.22
CA LEU A 78 -3.05 -0.14 -12.09
C LEU A 78 -4.33 -0.18 -11.26
N THR A 79 -4.36 0.50 -10.11
CA THR A 79 -5.57 0.58 -9.27
C THR A 79 -6.75 1.16 -10.05
N ARG A 80 -6.55 2.26 -10.77
CA ARG A 80 -7.63 2.88 -11.57
C ARG A 80 -8.11 1.98 -12.70
N TRP A 81 -7.19 1.22 -13.32
CA TRP A 81 -7.57 0.24 -14.34
C TRP A 81 -8.41 -0.89 -13.75
N VAL A 82 -8.06 -1.40 -12.57
CA VAL A 82 -8.84 -2.42 -11.86
C VAL A 82 -10.20 -1.88 -11.43
N GLU A 83 -10.26 -0.64 -10.93
CA GLU A 83 -11.52 0.02 -10.57
C GLU A 83 -12.48 0.10 -11.75
N GLY A 84 -11.97 0.37 -12.95
CA GLY A 84 -12.75 0.34 -14.19
C GLY A 84 -13.20 -1.04 -14.65
N ARG A 85 -12.75 -2.13 -14.00
CA ARG A 85 -13.11 -3.52 -14.30
C ARG A 85 -13.72 -4.26 -13.12
N LEU A 86 -14.18 -3.53 -12.10
CA LEU A 86 -14.74 -4.16 -10.91
C LEU A 86 -15.93 -5.06 -11.25
N ASP A 87 -16.75 -4.67 -12.24
CA ASP A 87 -17.87 -5.49 -12.72
C ASP A 87 -17.39 -6.84 -13.28
N ASP A 88 -16.38 -6.83 -14.16
CA ASP A 88 -15.75 -8.06 -14.68
C ASP A 88 -15.23 -8.96 -13.53
N VAL A 89 -14.66 -8.35 -12.49
CA VAL A 89 -14.13 -9.08 -11.32
C VAL A 89 -15.25 -9.67 -10.46
N PHE A 90 -16.36 -8.94 -10.27
CA PHE A 90 -17.52 -9.45 -9.53
C PHE A 90 -18.20 -10.59 -10.28
N GLU A 91 -18.33 -10.49 -11.60
CA GLU A 91 -18.85 -11.57 -12.45
C GLU A 91 -17.95 -12.81 -12.39
N ALA A 92 -16.64 -12.63 -12.50
CA ALA A 92 -15.68 -13.73 -12.39
C ALA A 92 -15.73 -14.43 -11.01
N ARG A 93 -15.96 -13.67 -9.92
CA ARG A 93 -16.15 -14.23 -8.56
C ARG A 93 -17.43 -15.04 -8.46
N ALA A 94 -18.55 -14.48 -8.92
CA ALA A 94 -19.83 -15.19 -8.92
C ALA A 94 -19.73 -16.52 -9.70
N ALA A 95 -19.13 -16.48 -10.90
CA ALA A 95 -18.91 -17.67 -11.71
C ALA A 95 -17.94 -18.70 -11.10
N TYR A 96 -17.05 -18.28 -10.18
CA TYR A 96 -16.19 -19.20 -9.44
C TYR A 96 -16.95 -19.85 -8.27
N ASP A 97 -17.69 -19.05 -7.51
CA ASP A 97 -18.49 -19.51 -6.37
C ASP A 97 -19.59 -20.49 -6.81
N ASP A 98 -20.24 -20.23 -7.94
CA ASP A 98 -21.23 -21.13 -8.56
C ASP A 98 -20.63 -22.48 -9.01
N ARG A 99 -19.32 -22.52 -9.31
CA ARG A 99 -18.62 -23.78 -9.62
C ARG A 99 -18.21 -24.56 -8.37
N GLY A 100 -18.01 -23.88 -7.25
CA GLY A 100 -17.60 -24.49 -5.98
C GLY A 100 -18.74 -25.13 -5.18
N THR A 101 -19.99 -24.75 -5.43
CA THR A 101 -21.17 -25.27 -4.73
C THR A 101 -21.73 -26.59 -5.31
N GLY A 102 -21.20 -27.07 -6.45
CA GLY A 102 -21.68 -28.27 -7.14
C GLY A 102 -21.00 -29.61 -6.79
N THR A 103 -20.13 -29.70 -5.79
CA THR A 103 -19.36 -30.94 -5.49
C THR A 103 -19.43 -31.39 -4.04
N ARG A 104 -20.59 -31.24 -3.38
CA ARG A 104 -20.81 -31.81 -2.04
C ARG A 104 -22.15 -32.52 -1.89
N GLU A 105 -22.48 -33.40 -2.83
CA GLU A 105 -23.43 -34.50 -2.63
C GLU A 105 -22.88 -35.75 -3.32
N ASP A 106 -22.22 -36.61 -2.54
CA ASP A 106 -22.09 -38.06 -2.70
C ASP A 106 -21.94 -38.67 -1.30
#